data_AF-A0A7Y0XYH2-F1
#
_entry.id   AF-A0A7Y0XYH2-F1
#
_cell.length_a   1.000
_cell.length_b   1.000
_cell.length_c   1.000
_cell.angle_alpha   90.00
_cell.angle_beta   90.00
_cell.angle_gamma   90.00
#
_symmetry.space_group_name_H-M   'P 1'
#
loop_
_entity.id
_entity.type
_entity.pdbx_description
1 polymer ?
#
loop_
_entity_poly.entity_id
_entity_poly.type
_entity_poly.pdbx_seq_one_letter_code
_entity_poly.pdbx_strand_id
1 'polypeptide(L)'
;MNYNYHQDTWKSKGSIKSESIGTLAFFVLSLYCIVQHLFTYNFVVGNVPYIPLMAGSFLYASYFLAISFFIRISRGSLLLNNEIAIPSLFFALAILIVLLGDEKARSYGIQDNITQLNLFYLGGSILAFIVGYSMMQVGRFKQHIIVGFVLLVINVLVNINSTYFRLNLNIINSDQEGIYLMLGDTFGLWALLSGAVVKKRFSRLIIVLVALFCLTMLNTRTSLYAFIMAIPFLFRLKLGRAGILMAIIVSALIFLAPMLQSQENLIGRMYGSIFSGEDSSMKSRLIQFDVGLTALAEHWFIGDYAGQVRDFGEYGAYMHNILSYWSQFGLIPFLLIISIWVRATRRAFRHINSSNNWEDPDSLFFVLALVYFGVEVFASRSYLYFMAWLVLGMSATPRYDRPDQHSPENIGITDET
;
A
#
# COMPACT_ATOMS: atom_id res chain seq x y z
N MET A 1 35.92 29.61 21.18
CA MET A 1 35.21 28.53 21.91
C MET A 1 34.54 27.63 20.89
N ASN A 2 35.19 26.52 20.54
CA ASN A 2 34.71 25.54 19.56
C ASN A 2 33.94 24.43 20.30
N TYR A 3 32.63 24.37 20.12
CA TYR A 3 31.81 23.23 20.53
C TYR A 3 31.95 22.09 19.50
N ASN A 4 33.10 21.41 19.52
CA ASN A 4 33.30 20.12 18.84
C ASN A 4 33.17 19.00 19.87
N TYR A 5 31.96 18.78 20.38
CA TYR A 5 31.67 17.73 21.35
C TYR A 5 30.79 16.65 20.71
N HIS A 6 31.37 15.47 20.50
CA HIS A 6 30.72 14.15 20.37
C HIS A 6 29.70 13.91 19.23
N GLN A 7 30.14 13.82 17.98
CA GLN A 7 29.37 13.11 16.93
C GLN A 7 29.99 11.79 16.43
N ASP A 8 31.24 11.47 16.78
CA ASP A 8 31.95 10.35 16.12
C ASP A 8 31.83 8.99 16.80
N THR A 9 31.34 8.88 18.04
CA THR A 9 31.23 7.58 18.74
C THR A 9 29.89 6.88 18.57
N TRP A 10 28.89 7.51 17.94
CA TRP A 10 27.58 6.90 17.70
C TRP A 10 27.51 6.01 16.44
N LYS A 11 28.50 6.10 15.54
CA LYS A 11 28.40 5.46 14.22
C LYS A 11 28.69 3.95 14.20
N SER A 12 29.47 3.38 15.12
CA SER A 12 29.88 1.96 15.01
C SER A 12 29.04 0.95 15.81
N LYS A 13 28.47 1.33 16.96
CA LYS A 13 27.61 0.42 17.76
C LYS A 13 26.12 0.44 17.37
N GLY A 14 25.71 1.41 16.55
CA GLY A 14 24.33 1.57 16.08
C GLY A 14 23.96 0.75 14.84
N SER A 15 24.93 0.36 14.00
CA SER A 15 24.64 -0.24 12.69
C SER A 15 24.05 -1.65 12.81
N ILE A 16 24.64 -2.54 13.62
CA ILE A 16 24.21 -3.94 13.77
C ILE A 16 22.76 -4.05 14.25
N LYS A 17 22.33 -3.19 15.19
CA LYS A 17 20.95 -3.20 15.69
C LYS A 17 19.94 -2.64 14.68
N SER A 18 20.36 -1.82 13.72
CA SER A 18 19.48 -1.27 12.68
C SER A 18 19.22 -2.29 11.56
N GLU A 19 20.19 -3.14 11.25
CA GLU A 19 20.07 -4.15 10.19
C GLU A 19 19.13 -5.29 10.55
N SER A 20 19.11 -5.73 11.81
CA SER A 20 18.20 -6.80 12.25
C SER A 20 16.73 -6.41 12.15
N ILE A 21 16.39 -5.15 12.45
CA ILE A 21 15.02 -4.64 12.36
C ILE A 21 14.58 -4.43 10.91
N GLY A 22 15.46 -3.94 10.03
CA GLY A 22 15.15 -3.86 8.60
C GLY A 22 14.92 -5.23 7.98
N THR A 23 15.71 -6.23 8.40
CA THR A 23 15.52 -7.64 8.01
C THR A 23 14.17 -8.17 8.47
N LEU A 24 13.81 -7.94 9.75
CA LEU A 24 12.51 -8.35 10.28
C LEU A 24 11.35 -7.68 9.53
N ALA A 25 11.43 -6.37 9.27
CA ALA A 25 10.42 -5.64 8.51
C ALA A 25 10.23 -6.19 7.09
N PHE A 26 11.34 -6.53 6.41
CA PHE A 26 11.28 -7.20 5.11
C PHE A 26 10.57 -8.55 5.18
N PHE A 27 10.86 -9.37 6.20
CA PHE A 27 10.17 -10.66 6.37
C PHE A 27 8.69 -10.49 6.70
N VAL A 28 8.31 -9.51 7.51
CA VAL A 28 6.89 -9.20 7.79
C VAL A 28 6.17 -8.80 6.49
N LEU A 29 6.78 -7.94 5.67
CA LEU A 29 6.22 -7.57 4.37
C LEU A 29 6.12 -8.78 3.42
N SER A 30 7.13 -9.66 3.41
CA SER A 30 7.14 -10.88 2.61
C SER A 30 6.04 -11.86 3.03
N LEU A 31 5.83 -12.03 4.35
CA LEU A 31 4.75 -12.84 4.89
C LEU A 31 3.38 -12.29 4.45
N TYR A 32 3.20 -10.97 4.48
CA TYR A 32 1.96 -10.35 4.01
C TYR A 32 1.77 -10.45 2.49
N CYS A 33 2.79 -10.13 1.69
CA CYS A 33 2.60 -10.01 0.25
C CYS A 33 2.62 -11.36 -0.46
N ILE A 34 3.45 -12.31 0.02
CA ILE A 34 3.61 -13.62 -0.62
C ILE A 34 2.77 -14.65 0.12
N VAL A 35 3.04 -14.87 1.41
CA VAL A 35 2.45 -16.00 2.14
C VAL A 35 0.95 -15.81 2.31
N GLN A 36 0.49 -14.63 2.74
CA GLN A 36 -0.94 -14.34 2.87
C GLN A 36 -1.64 -14.36 1.50
N HIS A 37 -1.01 -13.88 0.42
CA HIS A 37 -1.59 -13.94 -0.93
C HIS A 37 -1.83 -15.39 -1.35
N LEU A 38 -0.78 -16.23 -1.30
CA LEU A 38 -0.85 -17.64 -1.67
C LEU A 38 -1.83 -18.40 -0.77
N PHE A 39 -1.76 -18.18 0.54
CA PHE A 39 -2.65 -18.83 1.51
C PHE A 39 -4.10 -18.43 1.29
N THR A 40 -4.39 -17.13 1.17
CA THR A 40 -5.78 -16.65 1.01
C THR A 40 -6.38 -17.19 -0.26
N TYR A 41 -5.66 -17.14 -1.39
CA TYR A 41 -6.15 -17.71 -2.63
C TYR A 41 -6.46 -19.22 -2.48
N ASN A 42 -5.50 -20.00 -1.98
CA ASN A 42 -5.67 -21.46 -1.87
C ASN A 42 -6.70 -21.87 -0.81
N PHE A 43 -6.85 -21.09 0.27
CA PHE A 43 -7.91 -21.28 1.26
C PHE A 43 -9.29 -21.12 0.61
N VAL A 44 -9.45 -20.05 -0.16
CA VAL A 44 -10.73 -19.64 -0.75
C VAL A 44 -11.19 -20.59 -1.86
N VAL A 45 -10.25 -21.16 -2.60
CA VAL A 45 -10.53 -22.19 -3.60
C VAL A 45 -10.63 -23.60 -2.98
N GLY A 46 -10.41 -23.73 -1.67
CA GLY A 46 -10.57 -25.00 -0.93
C GLY A 46 -9.38 -25.95 -1.05
N ASN A 47 -8.24 -25.50 -1.56
CA ASN A 47 -7.01 -26.30 -1.65
C ASN A 47 -6.33 -26.49 -0.27
N VAL A 48 -6.56 -25.56 0.67
CA VAL A 48 -5.97 -25.58 2.02
C VAL A 48 -7.06 -25.28 3.04
N PRO A 49 -7.11 -25.99 4.19
CA PRO A 49 -8.08 -25.69 5.24
C PRO A 49 -7.84 -24.31 5.86
N TYR A 50 -8.86 -23.75 6.50
CA TYR A 50 -8.67 -22.56 7.34
C TYR A 50 -7.72 -22.90 8.50
N ILE A 51 -6.54 -22.27 8.52
CA ILE A 51 -5.57 -22.40 9.61
C ILE A 51 -5.51 -21.05 10.32
N PRO A 52 -6.13 -20.91 11.51
CA PRO A 52 -6.08 -19.68 12.30
C PRO A 52 -4.64 -19.20 12.58
N LEU A 53 -3.71 -20.14 12.69
CA LEU A 53 -2.29 -19.87 12.94
C LEU A 53 -1.60 -19.15 11.77
N MET A 54 -2.02 -19.36 10.51
CA MET A 54 -1.44 -18.64 9.37
C MET A 54 -1.96 -17.20 9.28
N ALA A 55 -3.24 -16.96 9.62
CA ALA A 55 -3.75 -15.61 9.80
C ALA A 55 -3.08 -14.90 11.01
N GLY A 56 -2.80 -15.68 12.07
CA GLY A 56 -2.11 -15.20 13.27
C GLY A 56 -0.61 -14.92 13.07
N SER A 57 0.10 -15.67 12.21
CA SER A 57 1.57 -15.56 12.09
C SER A 57 2.03 -14.19 11.58
N PHE A 58 1.30 -13.60 10.62
CA PHE A 58 1.52 -12.22 10.20
C PHE A 58 1.31 -11.25 11.36
N LEU A 59 0.24 -11.42 12.13
CA LEU A 59 -0.04 -10.58 13.30
C LEU A 59 1.07 -10.74 14.35
N TYR A 60 1.50 -11.96 14.70
CA TYR A 60 2.55 -12.20 15.69
C TYR A 60 3.90 -11.60 15.27
N ALA A 61 4.31 -11.77 14.01
CA ALA A 61 5.54 -11.18 13.50
C ALA A 61 5.47 -9.65 13.51
N SER A 62 4.31 -9.09 13.15
CA SER A 62 4.06 -7.65 13.18
C SER A 62 4.04 -7.10 14.62
N TYR A 63 3.45 -7.82 15.57
CA TYR A 63 3.47 -7.46 17.00
C TYR A 63 4.89 -7.48 17.56
N PHE A 64 5.70 -8.48 17.23
CA PHE A 64 7.11 -8.53 17.66
C PHE A 64 7.92 -7.35 17.11
N LEU A 65 7.68 -6.98 15.85
CA LEU A 65 8.27 -5.77 15.25
C LEU A 65 7.79 -4.49 15.95
N ALA A 66 6.49 -4.40 16.26
CA ALA A 66 5.93 -3.26 16.98
C ALA A 66 6.52 -3.11 18.38
N ILE A 67 6.62 -4.20 19.15
CA ILE A 67 7.27 -4.21 20.47
C ILE A 67 8.72 -3.73 20.35
N SER A 68 9.46 -4.25 19.37
CA SER A 68 10.85 -3.85 19.11
C SER A 68 10.97 -2.36 18.77
N PHE A 69 10.02 -1.83 18.01
CA PHE A 69 9.91 -0.41 17.66
C PHE A 69 9.62 0.46 18.89
N PHE A 70 8.64 0.09 19.72
CA PHE A 70 8.30 0.84 20.93
C PHE A 70 9.40 0.80 21.99
N ILE A 71 10.12 -0.32 22.14
CA ILE A 71 11.30 -0.41 23.01
C ILE A 71 12.39 0.58 22.55
N ARG A 72 12.52 0.83 21.25
CA ARG A 72 13.49 1.82 20.74
C ARG A 72 13.07 3.26 21.04
N ILE A 73 11.78 3.56 20.91
CA ILE A 73 11.22 4.86 21.30
C ILE A 73 11.45 5.09 22.79
N SER A 74 11.08 4.13 23.65
CA SER A 74 11.19 4.27 25.11
C SER A 74 12.63 4.41 25.61
N ARG A 75 13.59 3.83 24.89
CA ARG A 75 15.03 3.97 25.17
C ARG A 75 15.64 5.27 24.61
N GLY A 76 14.84 6.18 24.03
CA GLY A 76 15.32 7.43 23.43
C GLY A 76 16.18 7.23 22.18
N SER A 77 16.30 6.00 21.67
CA SER A 77 17.10 5.68 20.48
C SER A 77 16.45 6.12 19.17
N LEU A 78 15.17 6.49 19.25
CA LEU A 78 14.36 6.97 18.15
C LEU A 78 13.88 8.37 18.56
N LEU A 79 14.51 9.41 18.02
CA LEU A 79 14.08 10.79 18.26
C LEU A 79 12.68 10.95 17.66
N LEU A 80 11.70 11.31 18.50
CA LEU A 80 10.37 11.74 18.08
C LEU A 80 10.50 13.08 17.35
N ASN A 81 10.89 13.01 16.08
CA ASN A 81 10.86 14.16 15.20
C ASN A 81 9.41 14.45 14.80
N ASN A 82 9.15 15.66 14.29
CA ASN A 82 7.84 16.06 13.76
C ASN A 82 7.27 15.05 12.74
N GLU A 83 8.14 14.26 12.10
CA GLU A 83 7.83 13.17 11.17
C GLU A 83 6.99 12.03 11.76
N ILE A 84 7.19 11.72 13.04
CA ILE A 84 6.45 10.67 13.76
C ILE A 84 5.30 11.29 14.55
N ALA A 85 5.43 12.56 14.96
CA ALA A 85 4.43 13.26 15.74
C ALA A 85 3.10 13.41 14.98
N ILE A 86 3.12 13.77 13.68
CA ILE A 86 1.90 13.98 12.89
C ILE A 86 1.13 12.66 12.67
N PRO A 87 1.75 11.56 12.21
CA PRO A 87 1.08 10.25 12.15
C PRO A 87 0.58 9.78 13.51
N SER A 88 1.36 9.96 14.58
CA SER A 88 0.95 9.60 15.95
C SER A 88 -0.28 10.37 16.40
N LEU A 89 -0.35 11.67 16.09
CA LEU A 89 -1.51 12.50 16.40
C LEU A 89 -2.76 12.04 15.63
N PHE A 90 -2.60 11.72 14.34
CA PHE A 90 -3.69 11.15 13.54
C PHE A 90 -4.19 9.84 14.15
N PHE A 91 -3.28 8.90 14.51
CA PHE A 91 -3.67 7.63 15.11
C PHE A 91 -4.36 7.82 16.46
N ALA A 92 -3.88 8.72 17.31
CA ALA A 92 -4.53 9.03 18.57
C ALA A 92 -5.96 9.54 18.37
N LEU A 93 -6.16 10.40 17.37
CA LEU A 93 -7.48 10.94 17.02
C LEU A 93 -8.39 9.86 16.42
N ALA A 94 -7.87 9.00 15.56
CA ALA A 94 -8.60 7.87 15.00
C ALA A 94 -9.02 6.88 16.09
N ILE A 95 -8.13 6.55 17.04
CA ILE A 95 -8.46 5.73 18.21
C ILE A 95 -9.61 6.33 19.01
N LEU A 96 -9.51 7.63 19.32
CA LEU A 96 -10.53 8.33 20.08
C LEU A 96 -11.89 8.26 19.38
N ILE A 97 -11.93 8.51 18.07
CA ILE A 97 -13.17 8.46 17.28
C ILE A 97 -13.73 7.03 17.21
N VAL A 98 -12.87 6.02 17.06
CA VAL A 98 -13.29 4.61 17.06
C VAL A 98 -13.90 4.22 18.39
N LEU A 99 -13.26 4.58 19.51
CA LEU A 99 -13.75 4.25 20.85
C LEU A 99 -15.08 4.94 21.16
N LEU A 100 -15.26 6.18 20.71
CA LEU A 100 -16.50 6.93 20.89
C LEU A 100 -17.61 6.53 19.91
N GLY A 101 -17.25 5.95 18.77
CA GLY A 101 -18.17 5.65 17.68
C GLY A 101 -18.92 4.33 17.79
N ASP A 102 -18.48 3.39 18.65
CA ASP A 102 -19.14 2.09 18.83
C ASP A 102 -20.56 2.22 19.39
N GLU A 103 -20.76 3.12 20.37
CA GLU A 103 -22.09 3.39 20.93
C GLU A 103 -23.06 3.91 19.87
N LYS A 104 -22.58 4.84 19.03
CA LYS A 104 -23.37 5.40 17.92
C LYS A 104 -23.72 4.32 16.89
N ALA A 105 -22.78 3.44 16.55
CA ALA A 105 -23.04 2.36 15.61
C ALA A 105 -24.04 1.31 16.14
N ARG A 106 -23.95 0.96 17.44
CA ARG A 106 -24.94 0.08 18.09
C ARG A 106 -26.33 0.72 18.14
N SER A 107 -26.41 2.05 18.29
CA SER A 107 -27.69 2.76 18.26
C SER A 107 -28.44 2.63 16.92
N TYR A 108 -27.72 2.33 15.84
CA TYR A 108 -28.27 2.06 14.51
C TYR A 108 -28.65 0.59 14.28
N GLY A 109 -28.54 -0.27 15.30
CA GLY A 109 -29.03 -1.65 15.24
C GLY A 109 -28.03 -2.68 14.71
N ILE A 110 -26.78 -2.29 14.43
CA ILE A 110 -25.73 -3.27 14.08
C ILE A 110 -25.28 -4.02 15.34
N GLN A 111 -25.36 -5.34 15.27
CA GLN A 111 -24.88 -6.25 16.33
C GLN A 111 -23.41 -6.65 16.14
N ASP A 112 -22.82 -6.36 14.98
CA ASP A 112 -21.42 -6.65 14.70
C ASP A 112 -20.47 -5.83 15.57
N ASN A 113 -19.34 -6.43 15.92
CA ASN A 113 -18.31 -5.81 16.74
C ASN A 113 -17.48 -4.80 15.91
N ILE A 114 -18.07 -3.64 15.64
CA ILE A 114 -17.47 -2.55 14.86
C ILE A 114 -16.18 -2.05 15.51
N THR A 115 -16.10 -2.01 16.84
CA THR A 115 -14.85 -1.73 17.55
C THR A 115 -13.75 -2.70 17.16
N GLN A 116 -14.01 -4.01 17.18
CA GLN A 116 -13.01 -5.02 16.81
C GLN A 116 -12.54 -4.84 15.36
N LEU A 117 -13.46 -4.56 14.44
CA LEU A 117 -13.13 -4.31 13.04
C LEU A 117 -12.24 -3.07 12.87
N ASN A 118 -12.57 -1.98 13.56
CA ASN A 118 -11.75 -0.76 13.52
C ASN A 118 -10.38 -0.95 14.16
N LEU A 119 -10.32 -1.64 15.30
CA LEU A 119 -9.05 -1.98 15.94
C LEU A 119 -8.18 -2.86 15.04
N PHE A 120 -8.79 -3.75 14.25
CA PHE A 120 -8.08 -4.53 13.25
C PHE A 120 -7.44 -3.64 12.17
N TYR A 121 -8.21 -2.74 11.54
CA TYR A 121 -7.69 -1.85 10.49
C TYR A 121 -6.69 -0.82 11.01
N LEU A 122 -6.93 -0.28 12.21
CA LEU A 122 -6.02 0.62 12.88
C LEU A 122 -4.70 -0.10 13.24
N GLY A 123 -4.80 -1.29 13.84
CA GLY A 123 -3.65 -2.14 14.13
C GLY A 123 -2.86 -2.44 12.87
N GLY A 124 -3.54 -2.84 11.79
CA GLY A 124 -2.93 -3.03 10.48
C GLY A 124 -2.22 -1.77 9.95
N SER A 125 -2.79 -0.58 10.16
CA SER A 125 -2.23 0.70 9.72
C SER A 125 -0.96 1.05 10.48
N ILE A 126 -0.98 0.89 11.81
CA ILE A 126 0.20 1.08 12.66
C ILE A 126 1.30 0.09 12.28
N LEU A 127 0.95 -1.18 12.08
CA LEU A 127 1.91 -2.21 11.69
C LEU A 127 2.53 -1.93 10.31
N ALA A 128 1.71 -1.56 9.32
CA ALA A 128 2.19 -1.17 8.00
C ALA A 128 3.12 0.05 8.09
N PHE A 129 2.77 1.07 8.88
CA PHE A 129 3.64 2.22 9.13
C PHE A 129 4.99 1.81 9.74
N ILE A 130 4.99 0.94 10.76
CA ILE A 130 6.22 0.47 11.42
C ILE A 130 7.08 -0.34 10.45
N VAL A 131 6.47 -1.22 9.64
CA VAL A 131 7.17 -1.96 8.58
C VAL A 131 7.82 -0.98 7.62
N GLY A 132 7.07 -0.01 7.11
CA GLY A 132 7.56 0.99 6.17
C GLY A 132 8.70 1.83 6.74
N TYR A 133 8.56 2.30 7.98
CA TYR A 133 9.58 3.07 8.68
C TYR A 133 10.88 2.29 8.86
N SER A 134 10.75 1.00 9.16
CA SER A 134 11.85 0.10 9.47
C SER A 134 12.50 -0.51 8.22
N MET A 135 11.79 -0.52 7.09
CA MET A 135 12.24 -1.19 5.88
C MET A 135 13.39 -0.43 5.24
N MET A 136 14.54 -1.09 5.19
CA MET A 136 15.77 -0.55 4.60
C MET A 136 16.52 -1.69 3.91
N GLN A 137 17.34 -1.32 2.92
CA GLN A 137 18.27 -2.21 2.24
C GLN A 137 17.59 -3.39 1.53
N VAL A 138 16.42 -3.16 0.93
CA VAL A 138 15.65 -4.19 0.19
C VAL A 138 16.48 -4.84 -0.92
N GLY A 139 17.48 -4.12 -1.46
CA GLY A 139 18.45 -4.65 -2.41
C GLY A 139 19.22 -5.89 -1.91
N ARG A 140 19.43 -6.04 -0.60
CA ARG A 140 20.07 -7.23 0.01
C ARG A 140 19.23 -8.50 -0.20
N PHE A 141 17.91 -8.36 -0.26
CA PHE A 141 16.97 -9.47 -0.40
C PHE A 141 16.54 -9.72 -1.85
N LYS A 142 17.27 -9.22 -2.84
CA LYS A 142 16.93 -9.33 -4.26
C LYS A 142 16.50 -10.74 -4.69
N GLN A 143 17.24 -11.77 -4.29
CA GLN A 143 16.91 -13.16 -4.65
C GLN A 143 15.54 -13.57 -4.09
N HIS A 144 15.28 -13.32 -2.80
CA HIS A 144 14.01 -13.61 -2.14
C HIS A 144 12.84 -12.87 -2.80
N ILE A 145 13.05 -11.59 -3.14
CA ILE A 145 12.05 -10.76 -3.82
C ILE A 145 11.66 -11.37 -5.17
N ILE A 146 12.65 -11.73 -5.99
CA ILE A 146 12.41 -12.34 -7.31
C ILE A 146 11.78 -13.72 -7.21
N VAL A 147 12.23 -14.57 -6.27
CA VAL A 147 11.58 -15.87 -6.02
C VAL A 147 10.13 -15.68 -5.62
N GLY A 148 9.84 -14.74 -4.72
CA GLY A 148 8.48 -14.39 -4.32
C GLY A 148 7.62 -13.94 -5.51
N PHE A 149 8.15 -13.07 -6.37
CA PHE A 149 7.44 -12.66 -7.58
C PHE A 149 7.15 -13.83 -8.52
N VAL A 150 8.12 -14.71 -8.75
CA VAL A 150 7.92 -15.90 -9.59
C VAL A 150 6.86 -16.83 -8.98
N LEU A 151 6.86 -17.03 -7.66
CA LEU A 151 5.84 -17.83 -6.98
C LEU A 151 4.43 -17.25 -7.15
N LEU A 152 4.29 -15.93 -7.02
CA LEU A 152 3.02 -15.25 -7.25
C LEU A 152 2.56 -15.36 -8.70
N VAL A 153 3.48 -15.20 -9.67
CA VAL A 153 3.18 -15.38 -11.10
C VAL A 153 2.73 -16.81 -11.39
N ILE A 154 3.45 -17.82 -10.89
CA ILE A 154 3.06 -19.23 -11.05
C ILE A 154 1.68 -19.46 -10.45
N ASN A 155 1.42 -18.92 -9.26
CA ASN A 155 0.12 -19.06 -8.62
C ASN A 155 -1.01 -18.48 -9.48
N VAL A 156 -0.83 -17.28 -10.06
CA VAL A 156 -1.82 -16.72 -10.98
C VAL A 156 -1.97 -17.62 -12.21
N LEU A 157 -0.88 -17.94 -12.91
CA LEU A 157 -0.92 -18.66 -14.19
C LEU A 157 -1.53 -20.06 -14.09
N VAL A 158 -1.19 -20.83 -13.05
CA VAL A 158 -1.73 -22.19 -12.82
C VAL A 158 -3.23 -22.16 -12.54
N ASN A 159 -3.75 -21.03 -12.08
CA ASN A 159 -5.11 -20.90 -11.58
C ASN A 159 -6.00 -20.02 -12.47
N ILE A 160 -5.56 -19.69 -13.68
CA ILE A 160 -6.40 -19.01 -14.66
C ILE A 160 -7.50 -19.96 -15.12
N ASN A 161 -8.75 -19.51 -15.03
CA ASN A 161 -9.86 -20.16 -15.70
C ASN A 161 -9.75 -19.87 -17.21
N SER A 162 -9.56 -20.91 -18.03
CA SER A 162 -9.37 -20.77 -19.48
C SER A 162 -10.58 -20.22 -20.23
N THR A 163 -11.79 -20.38 -19.68
CA THR A 163 -13.03 -19.87 -20.28
C THR A 163 -13.18 -18.37 -20.11
N TYR A 164 -12.90 -17.86 -18.90
CA TYR A 164 -13.11 -16.44 -18.55
C TYR A 164 -11.82 -15.62 -18.53
N PHE A 165 -10.68 -16.26 -18.77
CA PHE A 165 -9.36 -15.65 -18.76
C PHE A 165 -9.11 -14.76 -17.53
N ARG A 166 -9.53 -15.28 -16.37
CA ARG A 166 -9.44 -14.64 -15.05
C ARG A 166 -9.05 -15.67 -14.00
N LEU A 167 -8.53 -15.23 -12.86
CA LEU A 167 -8.27 -16.10 -11.73
C LEU A 167 -9.54 -16.87 -11.34
N ASN A 168 -9.44 -18.18 -11.19
CA ASN A 168 -10.59 -19.02 -10.86
C ASN A 168 -11.04 -18.77 -9.42
N LEU A 169 -12.17 -18.09 -9.30
CA LEU A 169 -12.83 -17.77 -8.04
C LEU A 169 -14.26 -18.35 -8.02
N ASN A 170 -14.57 -19.33 -8.88
CA ASN A 170 -15.94 -19.78 -9.13
C ASN A 170 -16.56 -20.59 -7.96
N ILE A 171 -15.78 -20.91 -6.92
CA ILE A 171 -16.25 -21.60 -5.70
C ILE A 171 -16.68 -20.57 -4.61
N ILE A 172 -16.53 -19.27 -4.90
CA ILE A 172 -16.71 -18.21 -3.91
C ILE A 172 -18.18 -17.83 -3.72
N ASN A 173 -18.61 -17.80 -2.47
CA ASN A 173 -19.83 -17.11 -2.03
C ASN A 173 -19.73 -15.60 -2.33
N SER A 174 -20.82 -14.96 -2.74
CA SER A 174 -20.91 -13.51 -3.02
C SER A 174 -20.22 -12.60 -1.99
N ASP A 175 -20.13 -13.07 -0.74
CA ASP A 175 -19.61 -12.29 0.39
C ASP A 175 -18.07 -12.16 0.39
N GLN A 176 -17.35 -12.95 -0.41
CA GLN A 176 -15.88 -12.89 -0.47
C GLN A 176 -15.34 -12.17 -1.71
N GLU A 177 -16.18 -11.39 -2.39
CA GLU A 177 -15.76 -10.57 -3.52
C GLU A 177 -14.62 -9.61 -3.17
N GLY A 178 -14.39 -9.24 -1.92
CA GLY A 178 -13.24 -8.39 -1.54
C GLY A 178 -11.86 -9.01 -1.76
N ILE A 179 -11.73 -10.33 -1.90
CA ILE A 179 -10.43 -11.02 -1.88
C ILE A 179 -9.56 -10.68 -3.09
N TYR A 180 -10.15 -10.62 -4.29
CA TYR A 180 -9.37 -10.35 -5.50
C TYR A 180 -8.67 -8.98 -5.42
N LEU A 181 -9.29 -8.00 -4.73
CA LEU A 181 -8.69 -6.69 -4.46
C LEU A 181 -7.40 -6.82 -3.66
N MET A 182 -7.42 -7.60 -2.57
CA MET A 182 -6.23 -7.85 -1.75
C MET A 182 -5.15 -8.61 -2.55
N LEU A 183 -5.54 -9.58 -3.37
CA LEU A 183 -4.60 -10.32 -4.23
C LEU A 183 -3.93 -9.38 -5.24
N GLY A 184 -4.69 -8.49 -5.87
CA GLY A 184 -4.15 -7.48 -6.78
C GLY A 184 -3.20 -6.51 -6.09
N ASP A 185 -3.57 -5.99 -4.91
CA ASP A 185 -2.74 -5.02 -4.17
C ASP A 185 -1.40 -5.63 -3.74
N THR A 186 -1.43 -6.84 -3.18
CA THR A 186 -0.22 -7.57 -2.75
C THR A 186 0.67 -7.94 -3.94
N PHE A 187 0.08 -8.40 -5.05
CA PHE A 187 0.81 -8.71 -6.28
C PHE A 187 1.45 -7.45 -6.89
N GLY A 188 0.67 -6.36 -7.03
CA GLY A 188 1.12 -5.09 -7.60
C GLY A 188 2.28 -4.49 -6.82
N LEU A 189 2.17 -4.46 -5.49
CA LEU A 189 3.24 -4.00 -4.61
C LEU A 189 4.52 -4.84 -4.77
N TRP A 190 4.38 -6.18 -4.76
CA TRP A 190 5.53 -7.09 -4.87
C TRP A 190 6.19 -7.05 -6.25
N ALA A 191 5.41 -6.82 -7.30
CA ALA A 191 5.91 -6.59 -8.66
C ALA A 191 6.72 -5.29 -8.76
N LEU A 192 6.27 -4.20 -8.11
CA LEU A 192 7.03 -2.95 -8.04
C LEU A 192 8.34 -3.10 -7.27
N LEU A 193 8.31 -3.81 -6.14
CA LEU A 193 9.50 -4.14 -5.37
C LEU A 193 10.51 -4.94 -6.20
N SER A 194 10.02 -5.93 -6.95
CA SER A 194 10.81 -6.74 -7.88
C SER A 194 11.43 -5.91 -9.00
N GLY A 195 10.67 -4.97 -9.57
CA GLY A 195 11.18 -4.00 -10.53
C GLY A 195 12.29 -3.11 -9.95
N ALA A 196 12.13 -2.65 -8.70
CA ALA A 196 13.07 -1.76 -8.03
C ALA A 196 14.45 -2.40 -7.78
N VAL A 197 14.49 -3.68 -7.40
CA VAL A 197 15.76 -4.38 -7.10
C VAL A 197 16.52 -4.88 -8.32
N VAL A 198 15.89 -4.91 -9.48
CA VAL A 198 16.54 -5.34 -10.73
C VAL A 198 17.24 -4.15 -11.39
N LYS A 199 18.52 -4.30 -11.73
CA LYS A 199 19.30 -3.23 -12.39
C LYS A 199 19.15 -3.21 -13.92
N LYS A 200 19.06 -4.39 -14.55
CA LYS A 200 19.02 -4.52 -16.02
C LYS A 200 17.66 -4.06 -16.55
N ARG A 201 17.66 -3.10 -17.50
CA ARG A 201 16.43 -2.56 -18.13
C ARG A 201 15.55 -3.65 -18.76
N PHE A 202 16.15 -4.60 -19.48
CA PHE A 202 15.42 -5.69 -20.13
C PHE A 202 14.70 -6.59 -19.11
N SER A 203 15.37 -6.94 -18.00
CA SER A 203 14.75 -7.72 -16.94
C SER A 203 13.60 -6.97 -16.23
N ARG A 204 13.71 -5.64 -16.07
CA ARG A 204 12.57 -4.82 -15.57
C ARG A 204 11.40 -4.84 -16.54
N LEU A 205 11.67 -4.77 -17.85
CA LEU A 205 10.63 -4.84 -18.88
C LEU A 205 9.88 -6.18 -18.82
N ILE A 206 10.60 -7.30 -18.66
CA ILE A 206 9.97 -8.61 -18.47
C ILE A 206 9.06 -8.61 -17.23
N ILE A 207 9.54 -8.10 -16.09
CA ILE A 207 8.74 -8.02 -14.85
C ILE A 207 7.47 -7.20 -15.10
N VAL A 208 7.57 -6.06 -15.77
CA VAL A 208 6.42 -5.20 -16.08
C VAL A 208 5.42 -5.91 -16.99
N LEU A 209 5.88 -6.54 -18.08
CA LEU A 209 4.98 -7.23 -19.01
C LEU A 209 4.24 -8.39 -18.32
N VAL A 210 4.97 -9.19 -17.53
CA VAL A 210 4.37 -10.28 -16.74
C VAL A 210 3.41 -9.73 -15.70
N ALA A 211 3.76 -8.64 -15.01
CA ALA A 211 2.90 -8.04 -13.99
C ALA A 211 1.61 -7.47 -14.58
N LEU A 212 1.68 -6.78 -15.74
CA LEU A 212 0.50 -6.28 -16.44
C LEU A 212 -0.44 -7.42 -16.85
N PHE A 213 0.13 -8.51 -17.36
CA PHE A 213 -0.64 -9.71 -17.70
C PHE A 213 -1.33 -10.27 -16.45
N CYS A 214 -0.58 -10.57 -15.40
CA CYS A 214 -1.13 -11.14 -14.16
C CYS A 214 -2.16 -10.22 -13.47
N LEU A 215 -1.92 -8.90 -13.39
CA LEU A 215 -2.89 -7.95 -12.80
C LEU A 215 -4.21 -7.90 -13.59
N THR A 216 -4.14 -8.08 -14.92
CA THR A 216 -5.35 -8.22 -15.75
C THR A 216 -6.10 -9.51 -15.39
N MET A 217 -5.39 -10.63 -15.23
CA MET A 217 -6.00 -11.91 -14.83
C MET A 217 -6.58 -11.89 -13.40
N LEU A 218 -5.96 -11.13 -12.49
CA LEU A 218 -6.45 -10.89 -11.13
C LEU A 218 -7.70 -9.99 -11.10
N ASN A 219 -8.08 -9.39 -12.24
CA ASN A 219 -9.30 -8.59 -12.40
C ASN A 219 -9.39 -7.37 -11.45
N THR A 220 -8.24 -6.78 -11.09
CA THR A 220 -8.16 -5.60 -10.21
C THR A 220 -7.87 -4.32 -10.99
N ARG A 221 -8.95 -3.60 -11.35
CA ARG A 221 -8.86 -2.35 -12.14
C ARG A 221 -7.92 -1.32 -11.50
N THR A 222 -8.14 -1.00 -10.22
CA THR A 222 -7.33 0.02 -9.55
C THR A 222 -5.86 -0.38 -9.46
N SER A 223 -5.56 -1.59 -8.99
CA SER A 223 -4.19 -2.08 -8.82
C SER A 223 -3.44 -2.09 -10.16
N LEU A 224 -4.11 -2.47 -11.26
CA LEU A 224 -3.57 -2.37 -12.62
C LEU A 224 -3.25 -0.92 -13.00
N TYR A 225 -4.19 0.02 -12.82
CA TYR A 225 -3.96 1.42 -13.19
C TYR A 225 -2.90 2.09 -12.32
N ALA A 226 -2.89 1.81 -11.01
CA ALA A 226 -1.87 2.26 -10.08
C ALA A 226 -0.48 1.73 -10.48
N PHE A 227 -0.39 0.46 -10.89
CA PHE A 227 0.85 -0.13 -11.39
C PHE A 227 1.33 0.56 -12.67
N ILE A 228 0.43 0.78 -13.65
CA ILE A 228 0.78 1.47 -14.90
C ILE A 228 1.30 2.90 -14.62
N MET A 229 0.65 3.63 -13.71
CA MET A 229 1.08 4.96 -13.31
C MET A 229 2.48 4.98 -12.67
N ALA A 230 2.92 3.88 -12.07
CA ALA A 230 4.26 3.75 -11.49
C ALA A 230 5.36 3.41 -12.51
N ILE A 231 5.01 2.82 -13.68
CA ILE A 231 5.98 2.39 -14.71
C ILE A 231 6.96 3.49 -15.14
N PRO A 232 6.56 4.75 -15.38
CA PRO A 232 7.49 5.76 -15.86
C PRO A 232 8.62 6.06 -14.87
N PHE A 233 8.32 5.98 -13.57
CA PHE A 233 9.31 6.12 -12.50
C PHE A 233 10.27 4.93 -12.46
N LEU A 234 9.76 3.71 -12.71
CA LEU A 234 10.56 2.48 -12.73
C LEU A 234 11.67 2.50 -13.80
N PHE A 235 11.38 3.07 -14.97
CA PHE A 235 12.34 3.20 -16.07
C PHE A 235 13.16 4.49 -16.02
N ARG A 236 12.94 5.34 -15.01
CA ARG A 236 13.57 6.66 -14.91
C ARG A 236 13.37 7.46 -16.19
N LEU A 237 12.20 7.31 -16.81
CA LEU A 237 11.90 8.09 -18.00
C LEU A 237 12.02 9.54 -17.56
N LYS A 238 12.87 10.33 -18.24
CA LYS A 238 12.84 11.77 -18.06
C LYS A 238 11.45 12.19 -18.51
N LEU A 239 10.56 12.32 -17.54
CA LEU A 239 9.18 12.71 -17.71
C LEU A 239 9.15 14.19 -18.07
N GLY A 240 9.64 14.52 -19.27
CA GLY A 240 9.15 15.71 -19.96
C GLY A 240 7.65 15.56 -20.20
N ARG A 241 6.98 16.65 -20.60
CA ARG A 241 5.54 16.64 -20.89
C ARG A 241 5.12 15.47 -21.80
N ALA A 242 5.97 15.10 -22.76
CA ALA A 242 5.76 13.99 -23.68
C ALA A 242 5.82 12.59 -23.04
N GLY A 243 6.65 12.37 -22.01
CA GLY A 243 6.74 11.09 -21.32
C GLY A 243 5.54 10.83 -20.42
N ILE A 244 5.05 11.88 -19.75
CA ILE A 244 3.79 11.84 -18.98
C ILE A 244 2.62 11.59 -19.93
N LEU A 245 2.57 12.33 -21.04
CA LEU A 245 1.53 12.16 -22.05
C LEU A 245 1.56 10.74 -22.65
N MET A 246 2.73 10.17 -22.92
CA MET A 246 2.86 8.81 -23.43
C MET A 246 2.47 7.75 -22.40
N ALA A 247 2.78 7.95 -21.11
CA ALA A 247 2.30 7.07 -20.05
C ALA A 247 0.77 7.14 -19.93
N ILE A 248 0.18 8.34 -19.99
CA ILE A 248 -1.27 8.55 -20.03
C ILE A 248 -1.87 7.90 -21.27
N ILE A 249 -1.25 8.05 -22.44
CA ILE A 249 -1.70 7.43 -23.70
C ILE A 249 -1.59 5.91 -23.62
N VAL A 250 -0.51 5.35 -23.08
CA VAL A 250 -0.37 3.90 -22.91
C VAL A 250 -1.38 3.36 -21.89
N SER A 251 -1.60 4.06 -20.77
CA SER A 251 -2.70 3.76 -19.84
C SER A 251 -4.06 3.80 -20.54
N ALA A 252 -4.30 4.83 -21.35
CA ALA A 252 -5.53 5.00 -22.12
C ALA A 252 -5.67 3.93 -23.22
N LEU A 253 -4.58 3.51 -23.86
CA LEU A 253 -4.60 2.46 -24.88
C LEU A 253 -4.75 1.08 -24.26
N ILE A 254 -4.14 0.79 -23.11
CA ILE A 254 -4.41 -0.43 -22.34
C ILE A 254 -5.85 -0.44 -21.83
N PHE A 255 -6.40 0.73 -21.49
CA PHE A 255 -7.81 0.92 -21.16
C PHE A 255 -8.73 0.71 -22.38
N LEU A 256 -8.32 1.14 -23.58
CA LEU A 256 -9.10 1.07 -24.81
C LEU A 256 -8.94 -0.27 -25.57
N ALA A 257 -7.82 -0.99 -25.43
CA ALA A 257 -7.54 -2.20 -26.22
C ALA A 257 -8.59 -3.31 -26.04
N PRO A 258 -9.16 -3.51 -24.84
CA PRO A 258 -10.25 -4.47 -24.67
C PRO A 258 -11.62 -3.93 -25.13
N MET A 259 -11.78 -2.61 -25.30
CA MET A 259 -12.98 -2.03 -25.93
C MET A 259 -13.10 -2.37 -27.42
N LEU A 260 -12.01 -2.82 -28.06
CA LEU A 260 -12.00 -3.26 -29.46
C LEU A 260 -12.38 -4.75 -29.62
N GLN A 261 -12.57 -5.50 -28.53
CA GLN A 261 -13.03 -6.90 -28.57
C GLN A 261 -14.51 -6.98 -28.18
N SER A 262 -15.38 -7.11 -29.17
CA SER A 262 -16.84 -7.23 -29.04
C SER A 262 -17.31 -8.64 -28.61
N GLN A 263 -16.72 -9.23 -27.57
CA GLN A 263 -17.11 -10.56 -27.08
C GLN A 263 -17.82 -10.45 -25.72
N GLU A 264 -19.15 -10.60 -25.76
CA GLU A 264 -20.11 -10.39 -24.66
C GLU A 264 -19.85 -11.19 -23.37
N ASN A 265 -18.97 -12.20 -23.37
CA ASN A 265 -18.84 -13.13 -22.23
C ASN A 265 -17.54 -12.99 -21.41
N LEU A 266 -16.54 -12.24 -21.87
CA LEU A 266 -15.27 -12.03 -21.15
C LEU A 266 -15.23 -10.71 -20.36
N ILE A 267 -16.23 -9.85 -20.54
CA ILE A 267 -16.11 -8.39 -20.45
C ILE A 267 -17.10 -7.75 -19.45
N GLY A 268 -17.99 -8.53 -18.83
CA GLY A 268 -19.11 -8.00 -18.01
C GLY A 268 -18.70 -7.15 -16.78
N ARG A 269 -17.65 -7.52 -16.02
CA ARG A 269 -17.30 -6.81 -14.76
C ARG A 269 -16.29 -5.67 -14.93
N MET A 270 -15.31 -5.78 -15.83
CA MET A 270 -14.41 -4.65 -16.10
C MET A 270 -15.08 -3.56 -16.93
N TYR A 271 -16.04 -3.92 -17.79
CA TYR A 271 -16.57 -3.01 -18.82
C TYR A 271 -18.09 -2.81 -18.81
N GLY A 272 -18.90 -3.70 -18.22
CA GLY A 272 -20.36 -3.52 -18.12
C GLY A 272 -20.77 -2.25 -17.36
N SER A 273 -19.93 -1.78 -16.44
CA SER A 273 -20.14 -0.53 -15.69
C SER A 273 -20.24 0.74 -16.54
N ILE A 274 -19.61 0.78 -17.71
CA ILE A 274 -19.51 2.01 -18.53
C ILE A 274 -20.60 2.06 -19.61
N PHE A 275 -21.08 0.91 -20.09
CA PHE A 275 -22.02 0.83 -21.22
C PHE A 275 -23.40 0.25 -20.88
N SER A 276 -23.51 -0.67 -19.92
CA SER A 276 -24.82 -1.24 -19.52
C SER A 276 -25.35 -0.71 -18.18
N GLY A 277 -24.48 -0.13 -17.34
CA GLY A 277 -24.87 0.30 -15.99
C GLY A 277 -25.19 -0.86 -15.04
N GLU A 278 -24.89 -2.11 -15.43
CA GLU A 278 -25.26 -3.33 -14.70
C GLU A 278 -24.16 -3.82 -13.73
N ASP A 279 -23.02 -3.15 -13.64
CA ASP A 279 -22.02 -3.49 -12.62
C ASP A 279 -22.50 -3.01 -11.24
N SER A 280 -23.08 -3.93 -10.48
CA SER A 280 -23.57 -3.71 -9.11
C SER A 280 -22.51 -3.05 -8.22
N SER A 281 -21.23 -3.36 -8.43
CA SER A 281 -20.14 -2.80 -7.64
C SER A 281 -19.91 -1.31 -7.95
N MET A 282 -19.87 -0.93 -9.24
CA MET A 282 -19.69 0.47 -9.63
C MET A 282 -20.92 1.32 -9.28
N LYS A 283 -22.13 0.79 -9.52
CA LYS A 283 -23.37 1.46 -9.15
C LYS A 283 -23.45 1.70 -7.65
N SER A 284 -23.11 0.68 -6.85
CA SER A 284 -23.02 0.81 -5.38
C SER A 284 -22.02 1.90 -4.98
N ARG A 285 -20.83 1.95 -5.60
CA ARG A 285 -19.83 3.00 -5.34
C ARG A 285 -20.31 4.41 -5.69
N LEU A 286 -21.08 4.58 -6.77
CA LEU A 286 -21.66 5.88 -7.14
C LEU A 286 -22.71 6.33 -6.11
N ILE A 287 -23.57 5.42 -5.65
CA ILE A 287 -24.54 5.71 -4.59
C ILE A 287 -23.83 6.06 -3.27
N GLN A 288 -22.82 5.28 -2.88
CA GLN A 288 -21.98 5.55 -1.70
C GLN A 288 -21.26 6.90 -1.81
N PHE A 289 -20.85 7.29 -3.02
CA PHE A 289 -20.24 8.58 -3.27
C PHE A 289 -21.25 9.73 -3.08
N ASP A 290 -22.45 9.62 -3.64
CA ASP A 290 -23.49 10.63 -3.53
C ASP A 290 -23.99 10.82 -2.08
N VAL A 291 -24.23 9.72 -1.37
CA VAL A 291 -24.56 9.75 0.07
C VAL A 291 -23.38 10.34 0.88
N GLY A 292 -22.15 9.98 0.54
CA GLY A 292 -20.95 10.53 1.17
C GLY A 292 -20.79 12.04 0.97
N LEU A 293 -21.17 12.57 -0.20
CA LEU A 293 -21.20 14.01 -0.46
C LEU A 293 -22.28 14.72 0.34
N THR A 294 -23.46 14.11 0.48
CA THR A 294 -24.54 14.63 1.33
C THR A 294 -24.11 14.70 2.78
N ALA A 295 -23.55 13.62 3.32
CA ALA A 295 -23.02 13.59 4.68
C ALA A 295 -21.91 14.62 4.90
N LEU A 296 -21.05 14.82 3.89
CA LEU A 296 -20.00 15.84 3.93
C LEU A 296 -20.57 17.26 3.91
N ALA A 297 -21.65 17.53 3.17
CA ALA A 297 -22.29 18.83 3.18
C ALA A 297 -22.93 19.15 4.55
N GLU A 298 -23.57 18.17 5.18
CA GLU A 298 -24.25 18.31 6.47
C GLU A 298 -23.27 18.35 7.67
N HIS A 299 -22.20 17.55 7.61
CA HIS A 299 -21.28 17.34 8.73
C HIS A 299 -19.82 17.69 8.36
N TRP A 300 -19.61 18.69 7.50
CA TRP A 300 -18.28 18.99 6.92
C TRP A 300 -17.16 19.19 7.95
N PHE A 301 -17.45 19.76 9.13
CA PHE A 301 -16.41 20.08 10.10
C PHE A 301 -16.05 18.90 11.02
N ILE A 302 -17.04 18.25 11.62
CA ILE A 302 -16.87 17.17 12.62
C ILE A 302 -16.85 15.78 11.97
N GLY A 303 -17.42 15.63 10.78
CA GLY A 303 -17.64 14.35 10.11
C GLY A 303 -18.91 13.65 10.62
N ASP A 304 -19.33 12.63 9.89
CA ASP A 304 -20.42 11.72 10.24
C ASP A 304 -19.88 10.29 10.39
N TYR A 305 -19.11 10.08 11.45
CA TYR A 305 -18.59 8.76 11.76
C TYR A 305 -19.74 7.75 11.92
N ALA A 306 -19.60 6.62 11.23
CA ALA A 306 -20.59 5.57 11.13
C ALA A 306 -21.91 5.95 10.42
N GLY A 307 -21.99 7.10 9.73
CA GLY A 307 -23.18 7.52 8.97
C GLY A 307 -23.62 6.51 7.91
N GLN A 308 -22.67 5.85 7.25
CA GLN A 308 -22.95 4.78 6.28
C GLN A 308 -23.70 3.58 6.87
N VAL A 309 -23.52 3.30 8.17
CA VAL A 309 -24.28 2.25 8.86
C VAL A 309 -25.74 2.67 9.01
N ARG A 310 -25.99 3.94 9.35
CA ARG A 310 -27.35 4.50 9.39
C ARG A 310 -28.01 4.46 8.00
N ASP A 311 -27.27 4.80 6.96
CA ASP A 311 -27.84 5.03 5.62
C ASP A 311 -27.96 3.74 4.78
N PHE A 312 -27.05 2.78 4.97
CA PHE A 312 -27.01 1.54 4.19
C PHE A 312 -27.24 0.27 5.02
N GLY A 313 -27.22 0.35 6.35
CA GLY A 313 -27.33 -0.82 7.24
C GLY A 313 -26.11 -1.75 7.21
N GLU A 314 -25.05 -1.38 6.49
CA GLU A 314 -23.87 -2.22 6.25
C GLU A 314 -22.57 -1.48 6.55
N TYR A 315 -21.65 -2.15 7.23
CA TYR A 315 -20.30 -1.65 7.45
C TYR A 315 -19.43 -1.92 6.22
N GLY A 316 -18.77 -0.89 5.67
CA GLY A 316 -17.99 -1.03 4.42
C GLY A 316 -18.50 -0.17 3.28
N ALA A 317 -19.74 0.32 3.37
CA ALA A 317 -20.39 1.17 2.38
C ALA A 317 -19.91 2.63 2.39
N TYR A 318 -18.59 2.84 2.42
CA TYR A 318 -17.96 4.16 2.45
C TYR A 318 -17.73 4.73 1.06
N MET A 319 -17.45 6.03 0.99
CA MET A 319 -16.75 6.58 -0.16
C MET A 319 -15.44 5.80 -0.39
N HIS A 320 -15.24 5.35 -1.62
CA HIS A 320 -14.05 4.61 -2.01
C HIS A 320 -12.99 5.57 -2.55
N ASN A 321 -12.60 6.57 -1.77
CA ASN A 321 -11.52 7.51 -2.08
C ASN A 321 -11.08 8.28 -0.83
N ILE A 322 -10.11 9.18 -0.97
CA ILE A 322 -9.55 10.00 0.13
C ILE A 322 -10.61 10.86 0.84
N LEU A 323 -11.72 11.24 0.20
CA LEU A 323 -12.79 12.01 0.84
C LEU A 323 -13.51 11.21 1.92
N SER A 324 -13.37 9.88 1.94
CA SER A 324 -13.86 9.06 3.05
C SER A 324 -13.27 9.47 4.40
N TYR A 325 -12.01 9.95 4.44
CA TYR A 325 -11.44 10.49 5.67
C TYR A 325 -12.17 11.76 6.12
N TRP A 326 -12.57 12.62 5.17
CA TRP A 326 -13.30 13.85 5.48
C TRP A 326 -14.73 13.56 5.93
N SER A 327 -15.47 12.76 5.17
CA SER A 327 -16.85 12.40 5.51
C SER A 327 -16.94 11.69 6.86
N GLN A 328 -15.98 10.84 7.23
CA GLN A 328 -16.05 10.07 8.48
C GLN A 328 -15.49 10.81 9.70
N PHE A 329 -14.40 11.57 9.53
CA PHE A 329 -13.66 12.12 10.66
C PHE A 329 -13.67 13.66 10.71
N GLY A 330 -14.24 14.32 9.69
CA GLY A 330 -14.31 15.76 9.61
C GLY A 330 -13.06 16.40 9.02
N LEU A 331 -13.05 17.74 9.02
CA LEU A 331 -12.04 18.52 8.30
C LEU A 331 -10.65 18.40 8.94
N ILE A 332 -10.54 18.41 10.27
CA ILE A 332 -9.22 18.41 10.94
C ILE A 332 -8.43 17.12 10.64
N PRO A 333 -8.97 15.89 10.84
CA PRO A 333 -8.26 14.66 10.48
C PRO A 333 -7.97 14.55 8.99
N PHE A 334 -8.87 15.06 8.14
CA PHE A 334 -8.67 15.11 6.69
C PHE A 334 -7.46 15.98 6.31
N LEU A 335 -7.35 17.19 6.84
CA LEU A 335 -6.20 18.05 6.58
C LEU A 335 -4.89 17.44 7.10
N LEU A 336 -4.93 16.74 8.24
CA LEU A 336 -3.77 16.00 8.74
C LEU A 336 -3.32 14.92 7.76
N ILE A 337 -4.23 14.06 7.26
CA ILE A 337 -3.84 13.00 6.32
C ILE A 337 -3.33 13.59 4.99
N ILE A 338 -3.95 14.65 4.48
CA ILE A 338 -3.47 15.36 3.27
C ILE A 338 -2.06 15.94 3.51
N SER A 339 -1.80 16.53 4.68
CA SER A 339 -0.49 17.07 5.01
C SER A 339 0.60 15.98 5.03
N ILE A 340 0.27 14.79 5.53
CA ILE A 340 1.19 13.63 5.55
C ILE A 340 1.50 13.19 4.11
N TRP A 341 0.48 13.06 3.24
CA TRP A 341 0.68 12.72 1.84
C TRP A 341 1.54 13.75 1.10
N VAL A 342 1.20 15.04 1.22
CA VAL A 342 1.98 16.14 0.59
C VAL A 342 3.43 16.10 1.05
N ARG A 343 3.68 15.86 2.34
CA ARG A 343 5.03 15.75 2.89
C ARG A 343 5.77 14.53 2.34
N ALA A 344 5.13 13.36 2.32
CA ALA A 344 5.70 12.13 1.77
C ALA A 344 6.08 12.32 0.30
N THR A 345 5.20 12.94 -0.50
CA THR A 345 5.44 13.27 -1.90
C THR A 345 6.61 14.23 -2.09
N ARG A 346 6.66 15.33 -1.34
CA ARG A 346 7.79 16.28 -1.39
C ARG A 346 9.11 15.60 -1.05
N ARG A 347 9.10 14.67 -0.09
CA ARG A 347 10.30 13.96 0.35
C ARG A 347 10.77 12.95 -0.69
N ALA A 348 9.87 12.14 -1.23
CA ALA A 348 10.13 11.21 -2.32
C ALA A 348 10.78 11.92 -3.52
N PHE A 349 10.20 13.04 -3.96
CA PHE A 349 10.75 13.79 -5.10
C PHE A 349 12.06 14.50 -4.79
N ARG A 350 12.23 15.10 -3.61
CA ARG A 350 13.53 15.70 -3.22
C ARG A 350 14.62 14.64 -3.15
N HIS A 351 14.32 13.50 -2.52
CA HIS A 351 15.29 12.43 -2.33
C HIS A 351 15.74 11.80 -3.64
N ILE A 352 14.83 11.64 -4.59
CA ILE A 352 15.18 11.02 -5.87
C ILE A 352 15.83 12.02 -6.84
N ASN A 353 15.52 13.32 -6.73
CA ASN A 353 16.12 14.35 -7.57
C ASN A 353 17.56 14.73 -7.19
N SER A 354 18.05 14.36 -6.00
CA SER A 354 19.47 14.48 -5.69
C SER A 354 20.27 13.42 -6.44
N SER A 355 21.32 13.86 -7.15
CA SER A 355 22.12 13.05 -8.06
C SER A 355 22.64 11.77 -7.39
N ASN A 356 22.27 10.61 -7.96
CA ASN A 356 22.64 9.22 -7.61
C ASN A 356 21.59 8.36 -6.86
N ASN A 357 20.51 8.93 -6.30
CA ASN A 357 19.56 8.12 -5.52
C ASN A 357 18.58 7.27 -6.36
N TRP A 358 18.47 7.52 -7.67
CA TRP A 358 17.68 6.67 -8.57
C TRP A 358 18.22 5.23 -8.69
N GLU A 359 19.46 5.00 -8.30
CA GLU A 359 20.15 3.70 -8.33
C GLU A 359 19.90 2.85 -7.10
N ASP A 360 19.51 3.50 -6.01
CA ASP A 360 19.20 2.85 -4.74
C ASP A 360 17.81 2.17 -4.81
N PRO A 361 17.74 0.84 -4.63
CA PRO A 361 16.47 0.12 -4.70
C PRO A 361 15.43 0.59 -3.68
N ASP A 362 15.86 1.02 -2.48
CA ASP A 362 14.95 1.51 -1.44
C ASP A 362 14.26 2.80 -1.89
N SER A 363 15.06 3.77 -2.36
CA SER A 363 14.58 5.04 -2.90
C SER A 363 13.64 4.87 -4.09
N LEU A 364 14.00 3.98 -5.03
CA LEU A 364 13.16 3.70 -6.18
C LEU A 364 11.84 3.05 -5.74
N PHE A 365 11.89 2.06 -4.85
CA PHE A 365 10.68 1.42 -4.32
C PHE A 365 9.79 2.41 -3.56
N PHE A 366 10.37 3.33 -2.78
CA PHE A 366 9.61 4.37 -2.08
C PHE A 366 8.78 5.21 -3.05
N VAL A 367 9.36 5.68 -4.15
CA VAL A 367 8.63 6.46 -5.16
C VAL A 367 7.57 5.62 -5.85
N LEU A 368 7.89 4.37 -6.22
CA LEU A 368 6.93 3.47 -6.86
C LEU A 368 5.74 3.17 -5.97
N ALA A 369 5.97 2.81 -4.71
CA ALA A 369 4.93 2.55 -3.72
C ALA A 369 4.10 3.81 -3.44
N LEU A 370 4.73 4.99 -3.42
CA LEU A 370 4.03 6.26 -3.20
C LEU A 370 3.05 6.56 -4.33
N VAL A 371 3.47 6.40 -5.58
CA VAL A 371 2.60 6.60 -6.74
C VAL A 371 1.49 5.56 -6.75
N TYR A 372 1.85 4.30 -6.52
CA TYR A 372 0.91 3.18 -6.50
C TYR A 372 -0.19 3.38 -5.44
N PHE A 373 0.17 3.51 -4.16
CA PHE A 373 -0.80 3.71 -3.09
C PHE A 373 -1.47 5.07 -3.13
N GLY A 374 -0.80 6.09 -3.67
CA GLY A 374 -1.40 7.40 -3.91
C GLY A 374 -2.58 7.30 -4.87
N VAL A 375 -2.42 6.62 -6.01
CA VAL A 375 -3.53 6.37 -6.94
C VAL A 375 -4.65 5.59 -6.25
N GLU A 376 -4.30 4.51 -5.53
CA GLU A 376 -5.30 3.68 -4.87
C GLU A 376 -6.14 4.45 -3.84
N VAL A 377 -5.49 5.20 -2.94
CA VAL A 377 -6.17 5.98 -1.89
C VAL A 377 -6.96 7.15 -2.46
N PHE A 378 -6.40 7.90 -3.40
CA PHE A 378 -7.10 9.07 -3.94
C PHE A 378 -8.29 8.68 -4.83
N ALA A 379 -8.27 7.51 -5.47
CA ALA A 379 -9.26 7.15 -6.47
C ALA A 379 -10.23 6.02 -6.06
N SER A 380 -9.83 5.07 -5.22
CA SER A 380 -10.62 3.83 -5.06
C SER A 380 -10.65 3.17 -3.68
N ARG A 381 -9.80 3.62 -2.75
CA ARG A 381 -9.67 3.01 -1.43
C ARG A 381 -10.17 3.98 -0.36
N SER A 382 -10.90 3.43 0.61
CA SER A 382 -11.38 4.19 1.77
C SER A 382 -10.32 4.27 2.86
N TYR A 383 -10.65 4.96 3.96
CA TYR A 383 -9.78 5.11 5.12
C TYR A 383 -9.37 3.79 5.81
N LEU A 384 -10.07 2.69 5.52
CA LEU A 384 -9.75 1.35 6.04
C LEU A 384 -8.55 0.70 5.32
N TYR A 385 -8.06 1.32 4.25
CA TYR A 385 -6.97 0.76 3.48
C TYR A 385 -5.61 0.97 4.16
N PHE A 386 -5.27 0.03 5.03
CA PHE A 386 -4.11 0.12 5.91
C PHE A 386 -2.76 0.03 5.17
N MET A 387 -2.69 -0.59 4.00
CA MET A 387 -1.43 -0.74 3.24
C MET A 387 -0.82 0.59 2.80
N ALA A 388 -1.63 1.63 2.60
CA ALA A 388 -1.13 2.96 2.30
C ALA A 388 -0.22 3.52 3.40
N TRP A 389 -0.38 3.08 4.65
CA TRP A 389 0.48 3.51 5.76
C TRP A 389 1.92 2.99 5.64
N LEU A 390 2.15 1.93 4.85
CA LEU A 390 3.48 1.45 4.53
C LEU A 390 4.34 2.57 3.94
N VAL A 391 3.83 3.27 2.92
CA VAL A 391 4.61 4.32 2.27
C VAL A 391 4.74 5.58 3.14
N LEU A 392 3.75 5.86 3.98
CA LEU A 392 3.85 6.94 4.96
C LEU A 392 4.92 6.65 6.01
N GLY A 393 5.03 5.40 6.45
CA GLY A 393 6.11 4.90 7.29
C GLY A 393 7.48 5.11 6.65
N MET A 394 7.64 4.68 5.39
CA MET A 394 8.88 4.89 4.63
C MET A 394 9.23 6.37 4.56
N SER A 395 8.24 7.26 4.35
CA SER A 395 8.49 8.69 4.29
C SER A 395 8.98 9.29 5.60
N ALA A 396 8.64 8.69 6.75
CA ALA A 396 9.10 9.14 8.06
C ALA A 396 10.52 8.65 8.39
N THR A 397 11.10 7.73 7.61
CA THR A 397 12.45 7.19 7.86
C THR A 397 13.52 8.28 7.66
N PRO A 398 14.37 8.58 8.68
CA PRO A 398 15.36 9.67 8.63
C PRO A 398 16.34 9.64 7.44
N ARG A 399 16.59 8.46 6.88
CA ARG A 399 17.47 8.26 5.70
C ARG A 399 17.09 9.18 4.53
N TYR A 400 15.81 9.45 4.36
CA TYR A 400 15.32 10.27 3.25
C TYR A 400 15.43 11.79 3.49
N ASP A 401 15.93 12.25 4.64
CA ASP A 401 16.09 13.70 4.95
C ASP A 401 17.42 14.29 4.47
N ARG A 402 18.45 13.47 4.25
CA ARG A 402 19.81 13.93 3.91
C ARG A 402 20.35 13.22 2.68
N PRO A 403 19.91 13.63 1.49
CA PRO A 403 20.40 13.05 0.24
C PRO A 403 21.93 13.14 0.08
N ASP A 404 22.57 14.13 0.71
CA ASP A 404 23.97 14.48 0.45
C ASP A 404 24.98 13.70 1.31
N GLN A 405 24.54 12.89 2.30
CA GLN A 405 25.43 12.26 3.28
C GLN A 405 25.66 10.76 3.08
N HIS A 406 25.10 10.14 2.04
CA HIS A 406 25.16 8.68 1.83
C HIS A 406 25.76 8.27 0.48
N SER A 407 26.63 9.10 -0.11
CA SER A 407 27.47 8.61 -1.21
C SER A 407 28.35 7.45 -0.70
N PRO A 408 28.31 6.27 -1.34
CA PRO A 408 29.08 5.09 -0.92
C PRO A 408 30.60 5.21 -1.20
N GLU A 409 31.12 6.39 -1.51
CA GLU A 409 32.51 6.58 -1.95
C GLU A 409 33.56 6.61 -0.82
N ASN A 410 33.18 6.53 0.45
CA ASN A 410 34.12 6.56 1.57
C ASN A 410 34.28 5.22 2.32
N ILE A 411 33.93 4.09 1.70
CA ILE A 411 34.47 2.81 2.15
C ILE A 411 35.83 2.67 1.49
N GLY A 412 36.83 3.26 2.14
CA GLY A 412 38.23 3.17 1.74
C GLY A 412 38.61 1.70 1.59
N ILE A 413 38.81 1.29 0.34
CA ILE A 413 39.73 0.20 0.02
C ILE A 413 41.10 0.78 0.35
N THR A 414 41.55 0.56 1.58
CA THR A 414 42.98 0.63 1.88
C THR A 414 43.59 -0.56 1.17
N ASP A 415 44.07 -0.33 -0.05
CA ASP A 415 45.06 -1.20 -0.66
C ASP A 415 46.31 -1.13 0.23
N GLU A 416 46.42 -2.07 1.17
CA GLU A 416 47.70 -2.42 1.79
C GLU A 416 48.50 -3.21 0.75
N THR A 417 49.34 -2.48 0.01
CA THR A 417 50.56 -3.00 -0.61
C THR A 417 51.70 -3.04 0.38
#